data_AF-A0A1V9VAI1-F1
#
_entry.id   AF-A0A1V9VAI1-F1
#
_cell.length_a   1.000
_cell.length_b   1.000
_cell.length_c   1.000
_cell.angle_alpha   90.00
_cell.angle_beta   90.00
_cell.angle_gamma   90.00
#
_symmetry.space_group_name_H-M   'P 1'
#
loop_
_entity.id
_entity.type
_entity.pdbx_description
1 polymer ?
#
loop_
_entity_poly.entity_id
_entity_poly.type
_entity_poly.pdbx_seq_one_letter_code
_entity_poly.pdbx_strand_id
1 'polypeptide(L)' 'MEIKTFDIVLCEFYFSNLNQSKKRPVLVFKDNLPFDDFIAIPISSKIGNMTNDEILIELKYL' A
#
# COMPACT_ATOMS: atom_id res chain seq x y z
N MET A 1 -8.07 14.75 -3.52
CA MET A 1 -8.27 13.79 -4.63
C MET A 1 -9.24 12.76 -4.11
N GLU A 2 -10.30 12.43 -4.85
CA GLU A 2 -11.21 11.36 -4.43
C GLU A 2 -10.46 10.02 -4.56
N ILE A 3 -10.24 9.33 -3.43
CA ILE A 3 -9.58 8.03 -3.38
C ILE A 3 -10.66 6.96 -3.36
N LYS A 4 -10.57 5.96 -4.24
CA LYS A 4 -11.53 4.86 -4.33
C LYS A 4 -10.92 3.53 -3.97
N THR A 5 -11.75 2.62 -3.48
CA THR A 5 -11.37 1.21 -3.33
C THR A 5 -10.78 0.67 -4.64
N PHE A 6 -9.66 -0.05 -4.54
CA PHE A 6 -8.80 -0.55 -5.63
C PHE A 6 -7.87 0.45 -6.32
N ASP A 7 -7.87 1.72 -5.93
CA ASP A 7 -6.82 2.64 -6.39
C ASP A 7 -5.44 2.21 -5.87
N ILE A 8 -4.41 2.46 -6.66
CA ILE A 8 -3.01 2.40 -6.22
C ILE A 8 -2.52 3.82 -6.01
N VAL A 9 -2.19 4.16 -4.77
CA VAL A 9 -1.72 5.49 -4.38
C VAL A 9 -0.35 5.41 -3.72
N LEU A 10 0.40 6.51 -3.74
CA LEU A 10 1.71 6.59 -3.09
C LEU A 10 1.57 7.26 -1.71
N CYS A 11 1.86 6.52 -0.65
CA CYS A 11 1.79 7.01 0.73
C CYS A 11 3.19 7.21 1.33
N GLU A 12 3.32 8.21 2.20
CA GLU A 12 4.52 8.43 2.98
C GLU A 12 4.41 7.74 4.35
N PHE A 13 5.33 6.83 4.64
CA PHE A 13 5.41 6.10 5.90
C PHE A 13 6.52 6.68 6.76
N TYR A 14 6.15 7.10 7.99
CA TYR A 14 7.09 7.55 9.01
C TYR A 14 7.46 6.39 9.93
N PHE A 15 8.75 6.09 10.05
CA PHE A 15 9.25 5.07 10.97
C PHE A 15 9.61 5.70 12.31
N SER A 16 9.49 4.92 13.39
CA SER A 16 9.74 5.38 14.77
C SER A 16 11.16 5.88 15.03
N ASN A 17 12.10 5.60 14.13
CA ASN A 17 13.46 6.17 14.16
C ASN A 17 13.54 7.60 13.57
N LEU A 18 12.41 8.20 13.16
CA LEU A 18 12.17 9.62 12.85
C LEU A 18 13.08 10.30 11.82
N ASN A 19 14.07 9.60 11.27
CA ASN A 19 15.05 10.16 10.34
C ASN A 19 14.87 9.68 8.90
N GLN A 20 13.89 8.81 8.62
CA GLN A 20 13.63 8.31 7.28
C GLN A 20 12.12 8.14 7.06
N SER A 21 11.57 8.89 6.11
CA SER A 21 10.29 8.57 5.51
C SER A 21 10.51 7.72 4.27
N LYS A 22 9.58 6.78 4.02
CA LYS A 22 9.58 6.00 2.77
C LYS A 22 8.27 6.20 2.06
N LYS A 23 8.34 6.58 0.79
CA LYS A 23 7.18 6.57 -0.10
C LYS A 23 6.97 5.15 -0.60
N ARG A 24 5.79 4.58 -0.38
CA ARG A 24 5.44 3.22 -0.82
C ARG A 24 4.10 3.22 -1.55
N PRO A 25 3.98 2.47 -2.66
CA PRO A 25 2.69 2.23 -3.27
C PRO A 25 1.84 1.40 -2.31
N VAL A 26 0.56 1.72 -2.22
CA VAL A 26 -0.43 0.97 -1.45
C VAL A 26 -1.67 0.75 -2.29
N LEU A 27 -2.29 -0.41 -2.15
CA LEU A 27 -3.61 -0.72 -2.72
C LEU A 27 -4.69 -0.30 -1.72
N VAL A 28 -5.60 0.57 -2.11
CA VAL A 28 -6.73 0.97 -1.28
C VAL A 28 -7.68 -0.22 -1.14
N PHE A 29 -7.83 -0.70 0.10
CA PHE A 29 -8.70 -1.84 0.43
C PHE A 29 -10.09 -1.38 0.87
N LYS A 30 -10.16 -0.23 1.56
CA LYS A 30 -11.42 0.38 1.99
C LYS A 30 -11.27 1.90 2.05
N ASP A 31 -12.15 2.59 1.35
CA ASP A 31 -12.28 4.05 1.32
C ASP A 31 -13.46 4.53 2.20
N ASN A 32 -13.75 5.84 2.14
CA ASN A 32 -14.87 6.50 2.79
C ASN A 32 -14.95 6.26 4.32
N LEU A 33 -13.79 6.32 4.98
CA LEU A 33 -13.73 6.34 6.44
C LEU A 33 -13.84 7.79 6.95
N PRO A 34 -14.21 7.98 8.23
CA PRO A 34 -14.18 9.31 8.84
C PRO A 34 -12.83 10.01 8.65
N PHE A 35 -12.84 11.35 8.58
CA PHE A 35 -11.63 12.18 8.46
C PHE A 35 -10.81 11.99 7.18
N ASP A 36 -11.45 11.56 6.09
CA ASP A 36 -10.79 11.25 4.81
C ASP A 36 -9.75 10.13 4.89
N ASP A 37 -9.90 9.25 5.89
CA ASP A 37 -9.05 8.09 6.07
C ASP A 37 -9.41 6.95 5.09
N PHE A 38 -8.47 6.02 4.93
CA PHE A 38 -8.67 4.77 4.20
C PHE A 38 -7.79 3.66 4.79
N ILE A 39 -8.17 2.42 4.55
CA ILE A 39 -7.34 1.24 4.83
C ILE A 39 -6.70 0.79 3.52
N ALA A 40 -5.39 0.53 3.55
CA ALA A 40 -4.66 0.08 2.39
C ALA A 40 -3.65 -1.02 2.70
N ILE A 41 -3.32 -1.80 1.67
CA ILE A 41 -2.36 -2.90 1.70
C ILE A 41 -1.08 -2.42 1.00
N PRO A 42 0.09 -2.43 1.67
CA PRO A 42 1.34 -1.96 1.08
C PRO A 42 1.84 -2.91 -0.01
N ILE A 43 2.32 -2.33 -1.10
CA ILE A 43 2.94 -3.06 -2.23
C ILE A 43 4.46 -2.87 -2.18
N SER A 44 5.19 -3.93 -2.47
CA SER A 44 6.65 -3.94 -2.50
C SER A 44 7.14 -4.71 -3.73
N SER A 45 8.23 -4.24 -4.34
CA SER A 45 8.94 -4.97 -5.40
C SER A 45 9.88 -6.06 -4.85
N LYS A 46 10.07 -6.13 -3.52
CA LYS A 46 10.93 -7.12 -2.87
C LYS A 46 10.21 -8.47 -2.77
N ILE A 47 10.51 -9.37 -3.70
CA ILE A 47 9.91 -10.71 -3.78
C ILE A 47 10.79 -11.84 -3.21
N GLY A 48 12.04 -11.54 -2.83
CA GLY A 48 13.01 -12.59 -2.46
C GLY A 48 12.73 -13.30 -1.13
N ASN A 49 12.14 -12.62 -0.15
CA ASN A 49 11.82 -13.17 1.17
C ASN A 49 10.39 -12.78 1.54
N MET A 50 9.42 -13.52 1.02
CA MET A 50 8.00 -13.30 1.34
C MET A 50 7.65 -13.96 2.67
N THR A 51 6.83 -13.27 3.45
CA THR A 51 6.17 -13.80 4.65
C THR A 51 4.92 -14.58 4.26
N ASN A 52 4.38 -15.40 5.17
CA ASN A 52 3.24 -16.28 4.88
C ASN A 52 1.95 -15.54 4.48
N ASP A 53 1.83 -14.26 4.86
CA ASP A 53 0.65 -13.43 4.60
C ASP A 53 0.84 -12.46 3.43
N GLU A 54 1.93 -12.61 2.65
CA GLU A 54 2.17 -11.84 1.44
C GLU A 54 1.76 -12.64 0.19
N ILE A 55 1.14 -11.94 -0.77
CA ILE A 55 0.69 -12.53 -2.04
C ILE A 55 1.47 -11.88 -3.18
N LEU A 56 1.97 -12.71 -4.10
CA LEU A 56 2.63 -12.23 -5.32
C LEU A 56 1.56 -11.73 -6.30
N ILE A 57 1.67 -10.46 -6.70
CA ILE A 57 0.81 -9.87 -7.73
C ILE A 57 1.39 -10.28 -9.10
N GLU A 58 0.83 -11.32 -9.70
CA GLU A 58 1.20 -11.77 -11.04
C GLU A 58 0.31 -11.09 -12.09
N LEU A 59 0.91 -10.59 -13.17
CA LEU A 59 0.17 -10.22 -14.38
C LEU A 59 -0.25 -11.51 -15.08
N LYS A 60 -1.43 -12.04 -14.74
CA LYS A 60 -2.12 -13.01 -15.59
C LYS A 60 -3.02 -12.22 -16.52
N TYR A 61 -2.81 -12.38 -17.83
CA TYR A 61 -3.61 -11.81 -18.93
C TYR A 61 -3.26 -10.39 -19.40
N LEU A 62 -2.02 -10.18 -19.88
CA LEU A 62 -1.76 -9.26 -21.00
C LEU A 62 -1.69 -10.05 -22.30
#